data_AF-A0AAJ3CCX7-F1
#
_entry.id   AF-A0AAJ3CCX7-F1
#
_cell.length_a   1.000
_cell.length_b   1.000
_cell.length_c   1.000
_cell.angle_alpha   90.00
_cell.angle_beta   90.00
_cell.angle_gamma   90.00
#
_symmetry.space_group_name_H-M   'P 1'
#
loop_
_entity.id
_entity.type
_entity.pdbx_description
1 polymer ?
#
loop_
_entity_poly.entity_id
_entity_poly.type
_entity_poly.pdbx_seq_one_letter_code
_entity_poly.pdbx_strand_id
1 'polypeptide(L)'
;MASANTQLQAALAQFAGQPGLSADQVSQLRATLAANQDLIQRLNNEAANGHLPGFALGASGSEPLTGSYEKSTGVITLPALDPGSGRSTDLRAALRLQEMSVRFAHSTYLDANQQSQPVTQNMVTNLQATINGSPALAREMKTAVTTVDTSERQPHMLLENFAPLSGTVAGRTFNPASKQDEPSPNNACPAAKPVQSDQCQ
;
A
#
# COMPACT_ATOMS: atom_id res chain seq x y z
N MET A 1 1.34 9.15 25.94
CA MET A 1 2.09 8.48 24.87
C MET A 1 1.34 7.23 24.47
N ALA A 2 1.04 7.08 23.18
CA ALA A 2 0.46 5.90 22.58
C ALA A 2 1.45 4.73 22.66
N SER A 3 0.98 3.59 23.14
CA SER A 3 1.68 2.31 23.17
C SER A 3 0.90 1.29 22.36
N ALA A 4 1.56 0.20 21.94
CA ALA A 4 0.89 -0.87 21.22
C ALA A 4 -0.20 -1.51 22.10
N ASN A 5 -1.41 -1.69 21.57
CA ASN A 5 -2.48 -2.42 22.25
C ASN A 5 -2.23 -3.94 22.21
N THR A 6 -3.09 -4.73 22.86
CA THR A 6 -2.93 -6.18 22.93
C THR A 6 -2.87 -6.85 21.55
N GLN A 7 -3.67 -6.38 20.59
CA GLN A 7 -3.72 -6.92 19.23
C GLN A 7 -2.42 -6.62 18.45
N LEU A 8 -1.94 -5.37 18.49
CA LEU A 8 -0.69 -4.99 17.84
C LEU A 8 0.52 -5.64 18.53
N GLN A 9 0.49 -5.82 19.85
CA GLN A 9 1.51 -6.58 20.58
C GLN A 9 1.53 -8.04 20.14
N ALA A 10 0.36 -8.67 19.94
CA ALA A 10 0.27 -10.03 19.41
C ALA A 10 0.84 -10.12 18.00
N ALA A 11 0.53 -9.18 17.11
CA ALA A 11 1.11 -9.09 15.78
C ALA A 11 2.65 -8.98 15.81
N LEU A 12 3.18 -8.15 16.72
CA LEU A 12 4.63 -7.99 16.94
C LEU A 12 5.28 -9.23 17.58
N ALA A 13 4.55 -9.97 18.40
CA ALA A 13 5.02 -11.22 19.00
C ALA A 13 5.06 -12.35 17.96
N GLN A 14 4.05 -12.43 17.09
CA GLN A 14 4.04 -13.35 15.95
C GLN A 14 5.20 -13.07 15.00
N PHE A 15 5.44 -11.79 14.68
CA PHE A 15 6.61 -11.39 13.91
C PHE A 15 7.88 -11.89 14.59
N ALA A 16 8.09 -11.63 15.87
CA ALA A 16 9.28 -12.08 16.60
C ALA A 16 9.50 -13.60 16.63
N GLY A 17 8.45 -14.40 16.42
CA GLY A 17 8.52 -15.86 16.37
C GLY A 17 8.82 -16.45 14.98
N GLN A 18 8.93 -15.64 13.92
CA GLN A 18 9.17 -16.16 12.57
C GLN A 18 10.61 -16.67 12.41
N PRO A 19 10.81 -17.81 11.72
CA PRO A 19 12.14 -18.33 11.45
C PRO A 19 12.92 -17.38 10.54
N GLY A 20 14.20 -17.17 10.83
CA GLY A 20 15.09 -16.32 10.03
C GLY A 20 15.13 -14.84 10.45
N LEU A 21 14.39 -14.43 11.48
CA LEU A 21 14.48 -13.09 12.04
C LEU A 21 15.55 -12.96 13.11
N SER A 22 16.29 -11.85 13.07
CA SER A 22 17.19 -11.47 14.16
C SER A 22 16.46 -10.66 15.24
N ALA A 23 16.95 -10.73 16.48
CA ALA A 23 16.43 -9.91 17.58
C ALA A 23 16.54 -8.41 17.29
N ASP A 24 17.57 -8.00 16.53
CA ASP A 24 17.79 -6.61 16.13
C ASP A 24 16.69 -6.12 15.18
N GLN A 25 16.25 -6.94 14.22
CA GLN A 25 15.15 -6.59 13.30
C GLN A 25 13.83 -6.38 14.04
N VAL A 26 13.52 -7.25 15.01
CA VAL A 26 12.34 -7.11 15.86
C VAL A 26 12.42 -5.85 16.72
N SER A 27 13.59 -5.59 17.31
CA SER A 27 13.84 -4.39 18.12
C SER A 27 13.70 -3.12 17.29
N GLN A 28 14.23 -3.11 16.06
CA GLN A 28 14.14 -1.99 15.13
C GLN A 28 12.68 -1.65 14.77
N LEU A 29 11.86 -2.66 14.46
CA LEU A 29 10.43 -2.46 14.20
C LEU A 29 9.73 -1.85 15.43
N ARG A 30 9.94 -2.43 16.62
CA ARG A 30 9.33 -1.96 17.87
C ARG A 30 9.75 -0.53 18.21
N ALA A 31 11.04 -0.22 18.08
CA ALA A 31 11.58 1.12 18.33
C ALA A 31 11.02 2.15 17.34
N THR A 32 10.92 1.78 16.06
CA THR A 32 10.37 2.67 15.01
C THR A 32 8.90 2.98 15.26
N LEU A 33 8.10 2.01 15.68
CA LEU A 33 6.70 2.21 16.05
C LEU A 33 6.55 3.07 17.31
N ALA A 34 7.33 2.77 18.36
CA ALA A 34 7.29 3.53 19.61
C ALA A 34 7.67 5.02 19.42
N ALA A 35 8.58 5.31 18.49
CA ALA A 35 9.00 6.66 18.15
C ALA A 35 7.94 7.48 17.39
N ASN A 36 6.87 6.86 16.87
CA ASN A 36 5.86 7.54 16.04
C ASN A 36 4.45 7.37 16.62
N GLN A 37 4.00 8.37 17.37
CA GLN A 37 2.76 8.33 18.14
C GLN A 37 1.49 8.23 17.26
N ASP A 38 1.45 8.95 16.14
CA ASP A 38 0.29 8.87 15.23
C ASP A 38 0.24 7.52 14.50
N LEU A 39 1.40 7.01 14.09
CA LEU A 39 1.51 5.74 13.39
C LEU A 39 1.08 4.58 14.29
N ILE A 40 1.55 4.54 15.54
CA ILE A 40 1.18 3.48 16.47
C ILE A 40 -0.32 3.54 16.84
N GLN A 41 -0.93 4.73 16.93
CA GLN A 41 -2.38 4.85 17.13
C GLN A 41 -3.18 4.31 15.93
N ARG A 42 -2.77 4.66 14.71
CA ARG A 42 -3.42 4.17 13.50
C ARG A 42 -3.32 2.65 13.38
N LEU A 43 -2.12 2.10 13.56
CA LEU A 43 -1.91 0.65 13.53
C LEU A 43 -2.62 -0.08 14.68
N ASN A 44 -2.75 0.54 15.86
CA ASN A 44 -3.57 -0.01 16.93
C ASN A 44 -5.04 -0.14 16.53
N ASN A 45 -5.60 0.86 15.85
CA ASN A 45 -6.97 0.82 15.37
C ASN A 45 -7.16 -0.30 14.34
N GLU A 46 -6.24 -0.41 13.36
CA GLU A 46 -6.30 -1.47 12.36
C GLU A 46 -6.11 -2.86 12.97
N ALA A 47 -5.22 -3.03 13.96
CA ALA A 47 -5.06 -4.28 14.69
C ALA A 47 -6.28 -4.63 15.53
N ALA A 48 -6.91 -3.64 16.18
CA ALA A 48 -8.15 -3.84 16.94
C ALA A 48 -9.33 -4.23 16.06
N ASN A 49 -9.39 -3.70 14.82
CA ASN A 49 -10.38 -4.07 13.81
C ASN A 49 -10.08 -5.43 13.14
N GLY A 50 -8.98 -6.09 13.49
CA GLY A 50 -8.57 -7.36 12.89
C GLY A 50 -7.98 -7.24 11.48
N HIS A 51 -7.71 -6.02 11.02
CA HIS A 51 -7.12 -5.76 9.70
C HIS A 51 -5.60 -5.97 9.67
N LEU A 52 -4.97 -5.98 10.86
CA LEU A 52 -3.53 -6.17 11.03
C LEU A 52 -3.23 -7.27 12.07
N PRO A 53 -3.42 -8.55 11.74
CA PRO A 53 -3.04 -9.67 12.59
C PRO A 53 -1.52 -9.88 12.71
N GLY A 54 -0.70 -9.43 11.76
CA GLY A 54 0.72 -9.77 11.76
C GLY A 54 1.60 -8.98 10.79
N PHE A 55 2.91 -9.16 10.97
CA PHE A 55 3.95 -8.67 10.07
C PHE A 55 4.75 -9.85 9.51
N ALA A 56 5.38 -9.66 8.35
CA ALA A 56 6.33 -10.59 7.76
C ALA A 56 7.51 -9.81 7.17
N LEU A 57 8.66 -10.47 6.99
CA LEU A 57 9.71 -9.94 6.13
C LEU A 57 9.50 -10.37 4.67
N GLY A 58 9.85 -9.50 3.73
CA GLY A 58 10.00 -9.90 2.34
C GLY A 58 11.08 -10.98 2.19
N ALA A 59 10.89 -11.87 1.21
CA ALA A 59 11.90 -12.87 0.87
C ALA A 59 13.10 -12.21 0.20
N SER A 60 14.31 -12.62 0.61
CA SER A 60 15.58 -12.06 0.11
C SER A 60 15.68 -12.07 -1.41
N GLY A 61 15.91 -10.90 -2.00
CA GLY A 61 16.08 -10.71 -3.45
C GLY A 61 14.78 -10.42 -4.21
N SER A 62 13.65 -10.30 -3.53
CA SER A 62 12.36 -9.91 -4.12
C SER A 62 11.50 -9.11 -3.14
N GLU A 63 12.11 -8.44 -2.18
CA GLU A 63 11.39 -7.63 -1.21
C GLU A 63 10.72 -6.42 -1.88
N PRO A 64 9.48 -6.11 -1.49
CA PRO A 64 8.84 -4.89 -1.94
C PRO A 64 9.61 -3.67 -1.39
N LEU A 65 9.95 -2.73 -2.27
CA LEU A 65 10.72 -1.53 -1.94
C LEU A 65 10.09 -0.71 -0.81
N THR A 66 8.77 -0.65 -0.73
CA THR A 66 8.02 0.10 0.29
C THR A 66 7.30 -0.80 1.29
N GLY A 67 7.47 -2.12 1.21
CA GLY A 67 6.58 -3.08 1.86
C GLY A 67 5.35 -3.43 1.00
N SER A 68 4.57 -4.39 1.48
CA SER A 68 3.25 -4.70 0.95
C SER A 68 2.26 -5.13 2.04
N TYR A 69 0.97 -5.01 1.76
CA TYR A 69 -0.16 -5.44 2.55
C TYR A 69 -1.03 -6.38 1.72
N GLU A 70 -1.37 -7.51 2.33
CA GLU A 70 -2.26 -8.51 1.74
C GLU A 70 -3.59 -8.48 2.50
N LYS A 71 -4.67 -8.00 1.87
CA LYS A 71 -5.99 -7.84 2.51
C LYS A 71 -6.57 -9.20 2.91
N SER A 72 -6.29 -10.25 2.15
CA SER A 72 -6.83 -11.59 2.43
C SER A 72 -6.29 -12.20 3.74
N THR A 73 -5.03 -11.91 4.09
CA THR A 73 -4.37 -12.40 5.31
C THR A 73 -4.23 -11.34 6.40
N GLY A 74 -4.37 -10.06 6.04
CA GLY A 74 -4.12 -8.91 6.90
C GLY A 74 -2.64 -8.71 7.26
N VAL A 75 -1.72 -9.37 6.56
CA VAL A 75 -0.29 -9.30 6.88
C VAL A 75 0.38 -8.13 6.15
N ILE A 76 1.18 -7.35 6.88
CA ILE A 76 2.13 -6.40 6.31
C ILE A 76 3.48 -7.10 6.10
N THR A 77 3.89 -7.26 4.85
CA THR A 77 5.26 -7.62 4.47
C THR A 77 6.13 -6.36 4.47
N LEU A 78 7.15 -6.34 5.31
CA LEU A 78 8.09 -5.23 5.42
C LEU A 78 9.16 -5.31 4.31
N PRO A 79 9.72 -4.16 3.89
CA PRO A 79 10.93 -4.16 3.08
C PRO A 79 12.08 -4.81 3.85
N ALA A 80 13.18 -5.13 3.14
CA ALA A 80 14.38 -5.68 3.75
C ALA A 80 14.83 -4.83 4.96
N LEU A 81 14.94 -5.49 6.12
CA LEU A 81 15.44 -4.89 7.36
C LEU A 81 16.92 -5.22 7.50
N ASP A 82 17.78 -4.32 7.05
CA ASP A 82 19.21 -4.46 7.28
C ASP A 82 19.58 -4.04 8.72
N PRO A 83 20.52 -4.76 9.36
CA PRO A 83 20.99 -4.39 10.69
C PRO A 83 21.73 -3.05 10.63
N GLY A 84 21.15 -1.98 11.19
CA GLY A 84 21.80 -0.67 11.30
C GLY A 84 20.86 0.51 11.57
N SER A 85 21.35 1.51 12.31
CA SER A 85 20.57 2.66 12.81
C SER A 85 20.11 3.67 11.74
N GLY A 86 20.76 3.70 10.56
CA GLY A 86 20.46 4.65 9.47
C GLY A 86 19.18 4.38 8.68
N ARG A 87 18.56 3.20 8.83
CA ARG A 87 17.35 2.80 8.08
C ARG A 87 16.05 2.91 8.87
N SER A 88 16.07 3.45 10.09
CA SER A 88 14.85 3.73 10.87
C SER A 88 13.91 4.69 10.16
N THR A 89 14.43 5.66 9.41
CA THR A 89 13.62 6.60 8.61
C THR A 89 12.99 5.93 7.40
N ASP A 90 13.72 5.03 6.73
CA ASP A 90 13.19 4.27 5.60
C ASP A 90 12.10 3.28 6.03
N LEU A 91 12.33 2.57 7.14
CA LEU A 91 11.34 1.71 7.76
C LEU A 91 10.11 2.50 8.22
N ARG A 92 10.29 3.67 8.83
CA ARG A 92 9.19 4.56 9.20
C ARG A 92 8.35 4.95 7.99
N ALA A 93 8.99 5.33 6.89
CA ALA A 93 8.30 5.70 5.66
C ALA A 93 7.53 4.50 5.07
N ALA A 94 8.15 3.33 5.04
CA ALA A 94 7.50 2.08 4.63
C ALA A 94 6.27 1.77 5.49
N LEU A 95 6.39 1.81 6.83
CA LEU A 95 5.27 1.56 7.74
C LEU A 95 4.12 2.55 7.55
N ARG A 96 4.41 3.82 7.27
CA ARG A 96 3.37 4.81 6.94
C ARG A 96 2.65 4.48 5.63
N LEU A 97 3.39 4.11 4.57
CA LEU A 97 2.79 3.67 3.32
C LEU A 97 1.92 2.41 3.49
N GLN A 98 2.37 1.47 4.34
CA GLN A 98 1.60 0.26 4.62
C GLN A 98 0.36 0.55 5.46
N GLU A 99 0.43 1.42 6.47
CA GLU A 99 -0.74 1.90 7.21
C GLU A 99 -1.78 2.54 6.26
N MET A 100 -1.33 3.38 5.33
CA MET A 100 -2.21 3.95 4.31
C MET A 100 -2.81 2.88 3.39
N SER A 101 -2.04 1.86 3.04
CA SER A 101 -2.48 0.74 2.20
C SER A 101 -3.54 -0.12 2.92
N VAL A 102 -3.40 -0.33 4.24
CA VAL A 102 -4.40 -1.01 5.08
C VAL A 102 -5.71 -0.21 5.08
N ARG A 103 -5.65 1.10 5.36
CA ARG A 103 -6.84 1.97 5.32
C ARG A 103 -7.51 1.97 3.95
N PHE A 104 -6.73 2.04 2.88
CA PHE A 104 -7.24 1.96 1.52
C PHE A 104 -7.93 0.62 1.27
N ALA A 105 -7.31 -0.50 1.66
CA ALA A 105 -7.86 -1.84 1.50
C ALA A 105 -9.21 -2.02 2.19
N HIS A 106 -9.43 -1.35 3.32
CA HIS A 106 -10.68 -1.42 4.09
C HIS A 106 -11.61 -0.23 3.87
N SER A 107 -11.33 0.58 2.85
CA SER A 107 -12.22 1.65 2.41
C SER A 107 -13.28 1.18 1.42
N THR A 108 -14.25 2.05 1.16
CA THR A 108 -15.27 1.89 0.12
C THR A 108 -15.18 3.03 -0.89
N TYR A 109 -15.67 2.79 -2.09
CA TYR A 109 -15.77 3.79 -3.16
C TYR A 109 -17.16 3.76 -3.78
N LEU A 110 -17.57 4.87 -4.38
CA LEU A 110 -18.80 4.92 -5.17
C LEU A 110 -18.49 4.53 -6.61
N ASP A 111 -19.19 3.52 -7.11
CA ASP A 111 -19.14 3.16 -8.52
C ASP A 111 -19.96 4.12 -9.39
N ALA A 112 -19.98 3.86 -10.70
CA ALA A 112 -20.71 4.69 -11.67
C ALA A 112 -22.23 4.74 -11.41
N ASN A 113 -22.78 3.76 -10.68
CA ASN A 113 -24.19 3.68 -10.31
C ASN A 113 -24.46 4.28 -8.92
N GLN A 114 -23.48 4.99 -8.35
CA GLN A 114 -23.53 5.54 -6.97
C GLN A 114 -23.69 4.46 -5.90
N GLN A 115 -23.31 3.21 -6.20
CA GLN A 115 -23.32 2.14 -5.20
C GLN A 115 -21.99 2.09 -4.48
N SER A 116 -22.06 1.92 -3.16
CA SER A 116 -20.87 1.74 -2.32
C SER A 116 -20.29 0.34 -2.54
N GLN A 117 -19.06 0.31 -3.05
CA GLN A 117 -18.31 -0.91 -3.32
C GLN A 117 -17.07 -0.97 -2.42
N PRO A 118 -16.74 -2.13 -1.83
CA PRO A 118 -15.51 -2.28 -1.08
C PRO A 118 -14.31 -2.26 -2.03
N VAL A 119 -13.19 -1.68 -1.58
CA VAL A 119 -11.91 -1.84 -2.28
C VAL A 119 -11.54 -3.32 -2.36
N THR A 120 -11.17 -3.79 -3.55
CA THR A 120 -10.84 -5.20 -3.79
C THR A 120 -9.36 -5.48 -3.56
N GLN A 121 -8.99 -6.75 -3.34
CA GLN A 121 -7.57 -7.15 -3.29
C GLN A 121 -6.81 -6.72 -4.54
N ASN A 122 -7.41 -6.86 -5.74
CA ASN A 122 -6.77 -6.46 -6.99
C ASN A 122 -6.44 -4.95 -7.03
N MET A 123 -7.29 -4.09 -6.46
CA MET A 123 -7.02 -2.66 -6.37
C MET A 123 -5.83 -2.37 -5.46
N VAL A 124 -5.75 -3.09 -4.32
CA VAL A 124 -4.63 -2.99 -3.37
C VAL A 124 -3.35 -3.51 -4.02
N THR A 125 -3.40 -4.64 -4.70
CA THR A 125 -2.26 -5.19 -5.47
C THR A 125 -1.80 -4.24 -6.55
N ASN A 126 -2.70 -3.63 -7.33
CA ASN A 126 -2.35 -2.70 -8.40
C ASN A 126 -1.68 -1.42 -7.86
N LEU A 127 -2.20 -0.86 -6.77
CA LEU A 127 -1.59 0.29 -6.10
C LEU A 127 -0.15 -0.02 -5.68
N GLN A 128 0.03 -1.15 -5.00
CA GLN A 128 1.33 -1.54 -4.47
C GLN A 128 2.30 -1.96 -5.57
N ALA A 129 1.82 -2.61 -6.63
CA ALA A 129 2.62 -2.93 -7.81
C ALA A 129 3.08 -1.66 -8.54
N THR A 130 2.23 -0.63 -8.61
CA THR A 130 2.60 0.67 -9.19
C THR A 130 3.72 1.32 -8.38
N ILE A 131 3.57 1.39 -7.06
CA ILE A 131 4.56 2.01 -6.17
C ILE A 131 5.87 1.21 -6.16
N ASN A 132 5.80 -0.10 -5.96
CA ASN A 132 6.97 -0.97 -5.86
C ASN A 132 7.64 -1.24 -7.22
N GLY A 133 6.92 -1.08 -8.33
CA GLY A 133 7.43 -1.28 -9.69
C GLY A 133 8.39 -0.19 -10.17
N SER A 134 8.47 0.94 -9.46
CA SER A 134 9.37 2.05 -9.80
C SER A 134 10.20 2.48 -8.58
N PRO A 135 11.54 2.26 -8.60
CA PRO A 135 12.42 2.73 -7.52
C PRO A 135 12.43 4.26 -7.34
N ALA A 136 12.14 5.02 -8.38
CA ALA A 136 11.98 6.47 -8.28
C ALA A 136 10.69 6.82 -7.52
N LEU A 137 9.56 6.24 -7.93
CA LEU A 137 8.27 6.47 -7.29
C LEU A 137 8.26 6.00 -5.84
N ALA A 138 8.81 4.82 -5.54
CA ALA A 138 8.95 4.31 -4.19
C ALA A 138 9.70 5.29 -3.27
N ARG A 139 10.78 5.93 -3.78
CA ARG A 139 11.54 6.93 -3.04
C ARG A 139 10.72 8.21 -2.83
N GLU A 140 10.09 8.73 -3.88
CA GLU A 140 9.24 9.93 -3.78
C GLU A 140 8.08 9.73 -2.81
N MET A 141 7.41 8.58 -2.86
CA MET A 141 6.35 8.22 -1.93
C MET A 141 6.85 8.15 -0.48
N LYS A 142 8.00 7.51 -0.24
CA LYS A 142 8.62 7.46 1.10
C LYS A 142 8.97 8.86 1.63
N THR A 143 9.48 9.73 0.76
CA THR A 143 9.72 11.13 1.12
C THR A 143 8.41 11.85 1.44
N ALA A 144 7.40 11.75 0.58
CA ALA A 144 6.12 12.44 0.75
C ALA A 144 5.41 12.07 2.07
N VAL A 145 5.44 10.81 2.49
CA VAL A 145 4.80 10.39 3.77
C VAL A 145 5.59 10.77 5.03
N THR A 146 6.81 11.28 4.87
CA THR A 146 7.67 11.71 6.00
C THR A 146 8.02 13.20 5.99
N THR A 147 7.72 13.91 4.90
CA THR A 147 7.89 15.36 4.78
C THR A 147 6.64 16.08 5.26
N VAL A 148 6.81 16.96 6.24
CA VAL A 148 5.76 17.87 6.71
C VAL A 148 5.64 19.03 5.74
N ASP A 149 4.43 19.30 5.28
CA ASP A 149 4.09 20.54 4.60
C ASP A 149 3.97 21.67 5.63
N THR A 150 4.88 22.63 5.54
CA THR A 150 4.91 23.82 6.40
C THR A 150 4.29 25.05 5.75
N SER A 151 3.81 24.93 4.50
CA SER A 151 3.20 26.04 3.77
C SER A 151 1.76 26.31 4.21
N GLU A 152 1.12 25.34 4.84
CA GLU A 152 -0.24 25.47 5.38
C GLU A 152 -0.27 25.90 6.86
N ARG A 153 -1.41 26.46 7.29
CA ARG A 153 -1.64 26.87 8.69
C ARG A 153 -1.63 25.69 9.67
N GLN A 154 -1.87 24.48 9.19
CA GLN A 154 -1.82 23.26 9.99
C GLN A 154 -0.81 22.30 9.37
N PRO A 155 0.23 21.90 10.12
CA PRO A 155 1.24 20.98 9.61
C PRO A 155 0.61 19.61 9.37
N HIS A 156 0.75 19.12 8.15
CA HIS A 156 0.32 17.80 7.70
C HIS A 156 1.43 17.19 6.83
N MET A 157 1.40 15.88 6.55
CA MET A 157 2.40 15.31 5.64
C MET A 157 2.01 15.58 4.18
N LEU A 158 2.98 15.65 3.26
CA LEU A 158 2.69 15.81 1.82
C LEU A 158 1.80 14.69 1.25
N LEU A 159 1.82 13.51 1.89
CA LEU A 159 0.95 12.39 1.55
C LEU A 159 0.44 11.68 2.82
N GLU A 160 -0.89 11.57 2.96
CA GLU A 160 -1.56 11.07 4.18
C GLU A 160 -2.60 9.97 3.96
N ASN A 161 -3.06 9.79 2.73
CA ASN A 161 -4.01 8.74 2.37
C ASN A 161 -3.91 8.36 0.89
N PHE A 162 -4.26 7.11 0.61
CA PHE A 162 -4.70 6.71 -0.72
C PHE A 162 -6.22 6.76 -0.76
N ALA A 163 -6.76 7.28 -1.86
CA ALA A 163 -8.20 7.33 -2.09
C ALA A 163 -8.53 6.61 -3.39
N PRO A 164 -9.57 5.76 -3.40
CA PRO A 164 -10.11 5.27 -4.66
C PRO A 164 -10.71 6.45 -5.43
N LEU A 165 -10.55 6.44 -6.75
CA LEU A 165 -11.17 7.45 -7.61
C LEU A 165 -12.69 7.23 -7.63
N SER A 166 -13.45 8.14 -7.03
CA SER A 166 -14.91 8.11 -7.08
C SER A 166 -15.41 8.55 -8.46
N GLY A 167 -16.21 7.72 -9.11
CA GLY A 167 -16.96 8.13 -10.31
C GLY A 167 -16.19 8.28 -11.63
N THR A 168 -14.91 7.88 -11.74
CA THR A 168 -14.18 7.92 -13.04
C THR A 168 -13.20 6.78 -13.23
N VAL A 169 -13.24 6.16 -14.41
CA VAL A 169 -12.32 5.14 -14.94
C VAL A 169 -10.86 5.61 -14.82
N ALA A 170 -10.02 4.81 -14.17
CA ALA A 170 -8.58 5.01 -14.18
C ALA A 170 -8.03 4.84 -15.62
N GLY A 171 -7.38 5.87 -16.16
CA GLY A 171 -6.66 5.79 -17.45
C GLY A 171 -7.18 6.68 -18.59
N ARG A 172 -7.48 7.97 -18.34
CA ARG A 172 -7.66 8.92 -19.45
C ARG A 172 -6.30 9.45 -19.92
N THR A 173 -6.05 9.41 -21.22
CA THR A 173 -4.92 10.09 -21.87
C THR A 173 -5.39 11.48 -22.31
N PHE A 174 -4.70 12.52 -21.86
CA PHE A 174 -5.00 13.90 -22.24
C PHE A 174 -4.62 14.15 -23.71
N ASN A 175 -5.60 14.53 -24.54
CA ASN A 175 -5.36 14.93 -25.93
C ASN A 175 -5.23 16.48 -26.00
N PRO A 176 -4.02 17.03 -26.21
CA PRO A 176 -3.80 18.48 -26.19
C PRO A 176 -4.42 19.21 -27.39
N ALA A 177 -4.79 18.50 -28.47
CA ALA A 177 -5.39 19.11 -29.66
C ALA A 177 -6.88 19.42 -29.49
N SER A 178 -7.62 18.58 -28.77
CA SER A 178 -9.07 18.72 -28.56
C SER A 178 -9.43 19.32 -27.21
N LYS A 179 -8.48 19.41 -26.26
CA LYS A 179 -8.73 19.76 -24.84
C LYS A 179 -9.89 18.95 -24.23
N GLN A 180 -10.05 17.72 -24.70
CA GLN A 180 -11.09 16.81 -24.24
C GLN A 180 -10.43 15.57 -23.65
N ASP A 181 -11.02 15.10 -22.56
CA ASP A 181 -10.70 13.85 -21.91
C ASP A 181 -11.36 12.69 -22.66
N GLU A 182 -10.61 12.03 -23.55
CA GLU A 182 -11.11 10.86 -24.26
C GLU A 182 -10.75 9.55 -23.51
N PRO A 183 -11.67 8.58 -23.42
CA PRO A 183 -11.34 7.25 -22.94
C PRO A 183 -10.40 6.57 -23.95
N SER A 184 -9.35 5.92 -23.45
CA SER A 184 -8.40 5.16 -24.28
C SER A 184 -9.14 4.12 -25.12
N PRO A 185 -9.06 4.14 -26.47
CA PRO A 185 -9.65 3.11 -27.28
C PRO A 185 -8.89 1.80 -27.02
N ASN A 186 -9.59 0.85 -26.42
CA ASN A 186 -9.13 -0.53 -26.27
C ASN A 186 -8.60 -1.04 -27.61
N ASN A 187 -7.29 -1.27 -27.69
CA ASN A 187 -6.73 -2.24 -28.64
C ASN A 187 -7.20 -3.63 -28.19
N ALA A 188 -8.43 -3.97 -28.56
CA ALA A 188 -8.91 -5.34 -28.56
C ALA A 188 -8.17 -6.09 -29.66
N CYS A 189 -7.15 -6.87 -29.30
CA CYS A 189 -6.83 -8.07 -30.09
C CYS A 189 -8.02 -9.02 -29.94
N PRO A 190 -8.64 -9.48 -31.04
CA PRO A 190 -9.89 -10.25 -30.97
C PRO A 190 -9.64 -11.65 -30.40
N ALA A 191 -10.45 -12.02 -29.41
CA ALA A 191 -10.51 -13.37 -28.88
C ALA A 191 -11.05 -14.31 -29.97
N ALA A 192 -10.29 -15.38 -30.21
CA ALA A 192 -10.68 -16.53 -30.99
C ALA A 192 -12.00 -17.14 -30.48
N LYS A 193 -12.91 -17.47 -31.40
CA LYS A 193 -13.85 -18.59 -31.24
C LYS A 193 -13.95 -19.38 -32.55
N PRO A 194 -14.19 -20.70 -32.47
CA PRO A 194 -13.99 -21.63 -33.56
C PRO A 194 -15.24 -21.74 -34.43
N VAL A 195 -15.09 -21.68 -35.75
CA VAL A 195 -16.08 -22.21 -36.69
C VAL A 195 -15.35 -22.91 -37.82
N GLN A 196 -15.78 -24.14 -38.01
CA GLN A 196 -15.34 -25.13 -38.98
C GLN A 196 -15.92 -24.79 -40.36
N SER A 197 -15.10 -24.93 -41.41
CA SER A 197 -15.44 -25.21 -42.82
C SER A 197 -16.55 -24.38 -43.49
N ASP A 198 -16.22 -23.53 -44.46
CA ASP A 198 -16.22 -23.89 -45.90
C ASP A 198 -15.85 -22.70 -46.79
N GLN A 199 -15.24 -23.01 -47.94
CA GLN A 199 -14.78 -22.06 -48.95
C GLN A 199 -15.93 -21.42 -49.72
N CYS A 200 -15.77 -20.18 -50.20
CA CYS A 200 -16.23 -19.77 -51.53
C CYS A 200 -15.59 -18.42 -51.95
N GLN A 201 -14.67 -18.55 -52.90
CA GLN A 201 -14.10 -17.62 -53.91
C GLN A 201 -13.56 -16.25 -53.45
#